data_AF-A0A7U4E451-F1
#
_entry.id   AF-A0A7U4E451-F1
#
_cell.length_a   1.000
_cell.length_b   1.000
_cell.length_c   1.000
_cell.angle_alpha   90.00
_cell.angle_beta   90.00
_cell.angle_gamma   90.00
#
_symmetry.space_group_name_H-M   'P 1'
#
loop_
_entity.id
_entity.type
_entity.pdbx_description
1 polymer ?
#
loop_
_entity_poly.entity_id
_entity_poly.type
_entity_poly.pdbx_seq_one_letter_code
_entity_poly.pdbx_strand_id
1 'polypeptide(L)'
;METQIIPAVPSKRNLERYIAATGKTELEYQAWASEVGKRMHINNLDKIICAKFDIYTVSHLANILTELPLGIPENEVNAYLIEHSVNPLELAKLWNEMQAEAQSWICKESLIANSLAFFPKTDFEQFGDKNHLPDVSRSWFKKDGLNLDTQAQEMSENSGFEITVQDLIDFVMKWRPRTYKNPAELTVKRIEERFKEVTTFAIKDYYVQHLLKMCHFEKSGIDILPF
;
A
#
# COMPACT_ATOMS: atom_id res chain seq x y z
N MET A 1 5.87 -52.59 11.74
CA MET A 1 7.14 -51.82 11.60
C MET A 1 6.80 -50.37 11.88
N GLU A 2 7.17 -49.89 13.07
CA GLU A 2 6.98 -48.49 13.46
C GLU A 2 8.05 -47.64 12.77
N THR A 3 7.60 -46.67 11.97
CA THR A 3 8.50 -45.73 11.28
C THR A 3 8.96 -44.69 12.30
N GLN A 4 10.19 -44.82 12.80
CA GLN A 4 10.81 -43.81 13.65
C GLN A 4 11.00 -42.51 12.85
N ILE A 5 10.34 -41.44 13.28
CA ILE A 5 10.57 -40.09 12.78
C ILE A 5 11.88 -39.59 13.41
N ILE A 6 12.94 -39.52 12.61
CA ILE A 6 14.24 -38.99 13.05
C ILE A 6 14.11 -37.45 13.12
N PRO A 7 14.38 -36.81 14.26
CA PRO A 7 14.38 -35.35 14.34
C PRO A 7 15.53 -34.78 13.50
N ALA A 8 15.22 -33.81 12.64
CA ALA A 8 16.21 -33.16 11.78
C ALA A 8 17.24 -32.41 12.63
N VAL A 9 18.50 -32.87 12.57
CA VAL A 9 19.63 -32.22 13.26
C VAL A 9 19.89 -30.87 12.60
N PRO A 10 19.90 -29.73 13.34
CA PRO A 10 20.24 -28.45 12.77
C PRO A 10 21.66 -28.51 12.20
N SER A 11 21.81 -28.09 10.94
CA SER A 11 23.08 -28.11 10.21
C SER A 11 24.15 -27.32 10.97
N LYS A 12 25.05 -28.02 11.68
CA LYS A 12 26.19 -27.46 12.43
C LYS A 12 27.05 -26.50 11.59
N ARG A 13 27.08 -26.69 10.27
CA ARG A 13 27.83 -25.88 9.30
C ARG A 13 27.49 -24.39 9.28
N ASN A 14 26.22 -24.01 9.53
CA ASN A 14 25.81 -22.60 9.44
C ASN A 14 26.12 -21.83 10.73
N LEU A 15 25.94 -22.48 11.88
CA LEU A 15 26.35 -21.97 13.19
C LEU A 15 27.86 -21.72 13.21
N GLU A 16 28.66 -22.72 12.81
CA GLU A 16 30.12 -22.64 12.77
C GLU A 16 30.62 -21.49 11.88
N ARG A 17 30.01 -21.29 10.70
CA ARG A 17 30.34 -20.19 9.79
C ARG A 17 30.01 -18.82 10.37
N TYR A 18 28.86 -18.68 11.03
CA TYR A 18 28.45 -17.42 11.64
C TYR A 18 29.37 -17.01 12.78
N ILE A 19 29.69 -17.95 13.67
CA ILE A 19 30.61 -17.71 14.80
C ILE A 19 32.01 -17.33 14.27
N ALA A 20 32.53 -18.07 13.28
CA ALA A 20 33.84 -17.79 12.69
C ALA A 20 33.92 -16.42 12.00
N ALA A 21 32.83 -15.98 11.36
CA ALA A 21 32.79 -14.71 10.62
C ALA A 21 32.52 -13.49 11.51
N THR A 22 31.77 -13.66 12.60
CA THR A 22 31.27 -12.52 13.41
C THR A 22 31.87 -12.46 14.81
N GLY A 23 32.51 -13.53 15.28
CA GLY A 23 33.01 -13.66 16.65
C GLY A 23 31.92 -13.75 17.72
N LYS A 24 30.65 -13.87 17.32
CA LYS A 24 29.49 -13.89 18.22
C LYS A 24 29.23 -15.28 18.80
N THR A 25 28.47 -15.31 19.90
CA THR A 25 28.10 -16.53 20.62
C THR A 25 27.01 -17.32 19.90
N GLU A 26 26.86 -18.60 20.27
CA GLU A 26 25.77 -19.44 19.77
C GLU A 26 24.38 -18.91 20.14
N LEU A 27 24.24 -18.28 21.31
CA LEU A 27 22.97 -17.66 21.74
C LEU A 27 22.59 -16.50 20.79
N GLU A 28 23.56 -15.68 20.40
CA GLU A 28 23.36 -14.60 19.44
C GLU A 28 23.09 -15.13 18.02
N TYR A 29 23.72 -16.25 17.64
CA TYR A 29 23.35 -16.94 16.40
C TYR A 29 21.91 -17.42 16.44
N GLN A 30 21.45 -18.02 17.53
CA GLN A 30 20.06 -18.49 17.66
C GLN A 30 19.08 -17.33 17.66
N ALA A 31 19.40 -16.21 18.32
CA ALA A 31 18.61 -14.98 18.26
C ALA A 31 18.55 -14.40 16.84
N TRP A 32 19.70 -14.33 16.15
CA TRP A 32 19.78 -13.89 14.75
C TRP A 32 19.07 -14.85 13.80
N ALA A 33 19.23 -16.14 13.95
CA ALA A 33 18.57 -17.16 13.12
C ALA A 33 17.06 -17.21 13.39
N SER A 34 16.62 -16.93 14.62
CA SER A 34 15.21 -16.76 14.96
C SER A 34 14.65 -15.46 14.38
N GLU A 35 15.40 -14.37 14.43
CA GLU A 35 15.04 -13.08 13.82
C GLU A 35 15.00 -13.18 12.29
N VAL A 36 15.97 -13.85 11.68
CA VAL A 36 16.01 -14.16 10.23
C VAL A 36 14.97 -15.21 9.87
N GLY A 37 14.63 -16.13 10.75
CA GLY A 37 13.54 -17.10 10.57
C GLY A 37 12.16 -16.45 10.67
N LYS A 38 12.01 -15.41 11.50
CA LYS A 38 10.84 -14.53 11.56
C LYS A 38 10.74 -13.64 10.32
N ARG A 39 11.88 -13.16 9.80
CA ARG A 39 11.96 -12.42 8.53
C ARG A 39 11.79 -13.39 7.37
N MET A 40 10.55 -13.55 6.91
CA MET A 40 10.09 -14.38 5.79
C MET A 40 11.17 -14.81 4.78
N HIS A 41 11.97 -15.81 5.12
CA HIS A 41 12.67 -16.59 4.13
C HIS A 41 11.72 -17.70 3.74
N ILE A 42 11.08 -17.53 2.59
CA ILE A 42 10.28 -18.56 1.93
C ILE A 42 11.16 -19.82 1.80
N ASN A 43 11.06 -20.73 2.77
CA ASN A 43 11.82 -21.98 2.76
C ASN A 43 11.30 -22.83 1.60
N ASN A 44 12.18 -23.60 0.94
CA ASN A 44 11.79 -24.48 -0.16
C ASN A 44 10.64 -25.43 0.23
N LEU A 45 10.61 -25.88 1.49
CA LEU A 45 9.51 -26.71 1.99
C LEU A 45 8.17 -25.97 1.93
N ASP A 46 8.16 -24.69 2.31
CA ASP A 46 6.97 -23.85 2.30
C ASP A 46 6.52 -23.58 0.86
N LYS A 47 7.46 -23.32 -0.07
CA LYS A 47 7.17 -23.26 -1.52
C LYS A 47 6.52 -24.53 -2.05
N ILE A 48 7.04 -25.69 -1.64
CA ILE A 48 6.57 -26.99 -2.12
C ILE A 48 5.17 -27.30 -1.58
N ILE A 49 4.92 -27.03 -0.29
CA ILE A 49 3.59 -27.20 0.31
C ILE A 49 2.60 -26.27 -0.38
N CYS A 50 2.96 -24.99 -0.51
CA CYS A 50 2.16 -23.99 -1.19
C CYS A 50 1.85 -24.36 -2.64
N ALA A 51 2.85 -24.74 -3.42
CA ALA A 51 2.66 -25.21 -4.79
C ALA A 51 1.81 -26.49 -4.89
N LYS A 52 1.94 -27.42 -3.93
CA LYS A 52 1.16 -28.66 -3.90
C LYS A 52 -0.34 -28.42 -3.64
N PHE A 53 -0.67 -27.41 -2.86
CA PHE A 53 -2.05 -27.07 -2.51
C PHE A 53 -2.60 -25.88 -3.33
N ASP A 54 -1.83 -25.35 -4.29
CA ASP A 54 -2.12 -24.11 -5.02
C ASP A 54 -2.37 -22.90 -4.10
N ILE A 55 -1.66 -22.90 -2.96
CA ILE A 55 -1.70 -21.87 -1.93
C ILE A 55 -0.44 -21.01 -2.08
N TYR A 56 -0.50 -19.72 -1.76
CA TYR A 56 0.71 -18.90 -1.73
C TYR A 56 1.42 -19.02 -0.38
N THR A 57 2.75 -18.90 -0.38
CA THR A 57 3.64 -18.98 0.80
C THR A 57 3.35 -17.97 1.90
N VAL A 58 2.36 -17.11 1.73
CA VAL A 58 1.93 -16.11 2.72
C VAL A 58 0.59 -16.46 3.36
N SER A 59 -0.12 -17.47 2.87
CA SER A 59 -1.48 -17.81 3.31
C SER A 59 -1.55 -18.38 4.73
N HIS A 60 -0.45 -18.93 5.27
CA HIS A 60 -0.40 -19.37 6.67
C HIS A 60 -0.29 -18.19 7.67
N LEU A 61 -0.03 -16.96 7.20
CA LEU A 61 0.23 -15.77 8.01
C LEU A 61 -1.05 -15.00 8.41
N ALA A 62 -2.21 -15.44 7.93
CA ALA A 62 -3.50 -14.79 8.21
C ALA A 62 -4.00 -14.96 9.66
N ASN A 63 -3.38 -15.86 10.45
CA ASN A 63 -4.01 -16.41 11.65
C ASN A 63 -3.77 -15.63 12.95
N ILE A 64 -2.94 -14.57 12.94
CA ILE A 64 -2.73 -13.73 14.13
C ILE A 64 -3.28 -12.34 13.81
N LEU A 65 -4.43 -12.02 14.40
CA LEU A 65 -5.04 -10.70 14.28
C LEU A 65 -4.29 -9.70 15.15
N THR A 66 -4.26 -8.45 14.71
CA THR A 66 -3.69 -7.35 15.51
C THR A 66 -4.63 -7.05 16.67
N GLU A 67 -4.12 -7.09 17.90
CA GLU A 67 -4.89 -6.69 19.08
C GLU A 67 -5.18 -5.19 19.03
N LEU A 68 -6.46 -4.83 19.08
CA LEU A 68 -6.87 -3.44 19.10
C LEU A 68 -6.89 -2.90 20.54
N PRO A 69 -6.45 -1.65 20.76
CA PRO A 69 -6.59 -0.99 22.05
C PRO A 69 -8.06 -0.89 22.48
N LEU A 70 -8.32 -1.10 23.77
CA LEU A 70 -9.68 -1.01 24.30
C LEU A 70 -10.25 0.41 24.10
N GLY A 71 -11.39 0.51 23.43
CA GLY A 71 -12.08 1.79 23.21
C GLY A 71 -11.51 2.64 22.08
N ILE A 72 -10.67 2.08 21.20
CA ILE A 72 -10.23 2.78 19.99
C ILE A 72 -11.44 3.25 19.15
N PRO A 73 -11.48 4.53 18.74
CA PRO A 73 -12.52 5.03 17.83
C PRO A 73 -12.50 4.29 16.49
N GLU A 74 -13.67 4.01 15.91
CA GLU A 74 -13.80 3.27 14.65
C GLU A 74 -13.02 3.94 13.49
N ASN A 75 -13.00 5.28 13.46
CA ASN A 75 -12.27 6.07 12.47
C ASN A 75 -10.73 6.01 12.63
N GLU A 76 -10.22 5.51 13.76
CA GLU A 76 -8.78 5.36 14.02
C GLU A 76 -8.29 3.92 13.83
N VAL A 77 -9.20 2.95 13.75
CA VAL A 77 -8.87 1.52 13.60
C VAL A 77 -7.97 1.27 12.39
N ASN A 78 -8.32 1.82 11.21
CA ASN A 78 -7.54 1.61 10.00
C ASN A 78 -6.13 2.20 10.13
N ALA A 79 -5.99 3.40 10.68
CA ALA A 79 -4.68 4.01 10.91
C ALA A 79 -3.83 3.15 11.86
N TYR A 80 -4.43 2.65 12.95
CA TYR A 80 -3.77 1.76 13.89
C TYR A 80 -3.30 0.47 13.23
N LEU A 81 -4.15 -0.18 12.43
CA LEU A 81 -3.80 -1.40 11.72
C LEU A 81 -2.67 -1.18 10.71
N ILE A 82 -2.63 -0.05 10.00
CA ILE A 82 -1.55 0.29 9.07
C ILE A 82 -0.21 0.38 9.81
N GLU A 83 -0.18 0.94 11.01
CA GLU A 83 1.06 1.15 11.76
C GLU A 83 1.52 -0.10 12.51
N HIS A 84 0.58 -0.88 13.05
CA HIS A 84 0.88 -1.94 14.01
C HIS A 84 0.70 -3.35 13.45
N SER A 85 -0.09 -3.53 12.39
CA SER A 85 -0.36 -4.87 11.89
C SER A 85 0.90 -5.53 11.35
N VAL A 86 1.05 -6.80 11.73
CA VAL A 86 2.00 -7.76 11.15
C VAL A 86 1.27 -8.84 10.37
N ASN A 87 -0.05 -8.69 10.18
CA ASN A 87 -0.90 -9.64 9.47
C ASN A 87 -1.04 -9.20 8.00
N PRO A 88 -0.46 -9.95 7.05
CA PRO A 88 -0.56 -9.59 5.63
C PRO A 88 -2.00 -9.56 5.09
N LEU A 89 -2.93 -10.32 5.70
CA LEU A 89 -4.34 -10.29 5.31
C LEU A 89 -5.02 -8.98 5.71
N GLU A 90 -4.76 -8.47 6.91
CA GLU A 90 -5.32 -7.19 7.36
C GLU A 90 -4.84 -6.05 6.46
N LEU A 91 -3.54 -6.03 6.18
CA LEU A 91 -2.95 -5.05 5.25
C LEU A 91 -3.50 -5.21 3.82
N ALA A 92 -3.72 -6.44 3.35
CA ALA A 92 -4.31 -6.69 2.04
C ALA A 92 -5.77 -6.23 1.93
N LYS A 93 -6.57 -6.41 2.97
CA LYS A 93 -7.95 -5.91 3.04
C LYS A 93 -7.98 -4.39 2.98
N LEU A 94 -7.19 -3.74 3.84
CA LEU A 94 -7.07 -2.28 3.88
C LEU A 94 -6.60 -1.73 2.53
N TRP A 95 -5.61 -2.38 1.91
CA TRP A 95 -5.13 -1.97 0.59
C TRP A 95 -6.23 -2.03 -0.47
N ASN A 96 -7.01 -3.12 -0.49
CA ASN A 96 -8.11 -3.29 -1.44
C ASN A 96 -9.21 -2.23 -1.25
N GLU A 97 -9.58 -1.95 0.00
CA GLU A 97 -10.54 -0.91 0.36
C GLU A 97 -10.05 0.48 -0.05
N MET A 98 -8.82 0.84 0.33
CA MET A 98 -8.24 2.15 0.02
C MET A 98 -7.96 2.34 -1.47
N GLN A 99 -7.68 1.28 -2.23
CA GLN A 99 -7.61 1.38 -3.69
C GLN A 99 -8.95 1.74 -4.31
N ALA A 100 -10.05 1.12 -3.85
CA ALA A 100 -11.39 1.44 -4.33
C ALA A 100 -11.78 2.88 -3.95
N GLU A 101 -11.43 3.33 -2.74
CA GLU A 101 -11.64 4.71 -2.30
C GLU A 101 -10.82 5.70 -3.13
N ALA A 102 -9.53 5.42 -3.36
CA ALA A 102 -8.66 6.26 -4.17
C ALA A 102 -9.18 6.43 -5.60
N GLN A 103 -9.74 5.37 -6.20
CA GLN A 103 -10.33 5.42 -7.54
C GLN A 103 -11.65 6.19 -7.58
N SER A 104 -12.42 6.16 -6.49
CA SER A 104 -13.71 6.86 -6.38
C SER A 104 -13.60 8.25 -5.73
N TRP A 105 -12.38 8.71 -5.43
CA TRP A 105 -12.14 9.98 -4.75
C TRP A 105 -12.46 11.17 -5.65
N ILE A 106 -13.53 11.90 -5.30
CA ILE A 106 -13.98 13.07 -6.04
C ILE A 106 -13.91 14.30 -5.12
N CYS A 107 -13.02 15.23 -5.45
CA CYS A 107 -12.95 16.57 -4.83
C CYS A 107 -12.47 17.59 -5.87
N LYS A 108 -12.53 18.88 -5.53
CA LYS A 108 -12.08 19.97 -6.42
C LYS A 108 -10.65 19.76 -6.90
N GLU A 109 -9.72 19.43 -5.99
CA GLU A 109 -8.31 19.23 -6.32
C GLU A 109 -8.11 18.02 -7.25
N SER A 110 -8.84 16.93 -7.04
CA SER A 110 -8.78 15.77 -7.93
C SER A 110 -9.32 16.09 -9.33
N LEU A 111 -10.37 16.90 -9.42
CA LEU A 111 -10.91 17.37 -10.71
C LEU A 111 -9.89 18.27 -11.43
N ILE A 112 -9.34 19.25 -10.73
CA ILE A 112 -8.31 20.14 -11.28
C ILE A 112 -7.09 19.32 -11.70
N ALA A 113 -6.64 18.36 -10.89
CA ALA A 113 -5.50 17.49 -11.22
C ALA A 113 -5.70 16.69 -12.52
N ASN A 114 -6.94 16.24 -12.77
CA ASN A 114 -7.28 15.41 -13.92
C ASN A 114 -7.58 16.23 -15.19
N SER A 115 -8.08 17.45 -15.04
CA SER A 115 -8.61 18.26 -16.15
C SER A 115 -7.74 19.46 -16.51
N LEU A 116 -6.91 19.98 -15.61
CA LEU A 116 -6.11 21.18 -15.85
C LEU A 116 -5.03 20.91 -16.91
N ALA A 117 -5.19 21.59 -18.04
CA ALA A 117 -4.23 21.61 -19.13
C ALA A 117 -3.22 22.75 -18.95
N PHE A 118 -2.14 22.67 -19.72
CA PHE A 118 -1.14 23.73 -19.77
C PHE A 118 -1.74 25.04 -20.30
N PHE A 119 -1.32 26.16 -19.73
CA PHE A 119 -1.91 27.47 -19.99
C PHE A 119 -0.83 28.54 -20.23
N PRO A 120 -1.14 29.69 -20.83
CA PRO A 120 -0.17 30.74 -21.07
C PRO A 120 0.37 31.35 -19.78
N LYS A 121 1.67 31.69 -19.75
CA LYS A 121 2.29 32.34 -18.57
C LYS A 121 1.59 33.64 -18.17
N THR A 122 1.08 34.37 -19.17
CA THR A 122 0.35 35.63 -18.98
C THR A 122 -0.88 35.48 -18.09
N ASP A 123 -1.52 34.32 -18.09
CA ASP A 123 -2.70 34.08 -17.26
C ASP A 123 -2.33 34.01 -15.78
N PHE A 124 -1.21 33.36 -15.43
CA PHE A 124 -0.73 33.40 -14.05
C PHE A 124 -0.35 34.82 -13.64
N GLU A 125 0.24 35.60 -14.54
CA GLU A 125 0.59 37.00 -14.26
C GLU A 125 -0.64 37.91 -14.13
N GLN A 126 -1.77 37.54 -14.73
CA GLN A 126 -3.03 38.28 -14.68
C GLN A 126 -3.86 37.92 -13.44
N PHE A 127 -3.97 36.63 -13.14
CA PHE A 127 -4.87 36.12 -12.11
C PHE A 127 -4.15 35.73 -10.80
N GLY A 128 -2.87 35.41 -10.86
CA GLY A 128 -2.03 35.10 -9.70
C GLY A 128 -1.10 36.24 -9.28
N ASP A 129 -0.29 35.99 -8.25
CA ASP A 129 0.74 36.94 -7.83
C ASP A 129 2.02 36.77 -8.65
N LYS A 130 2.38 37.81 -9.41
CA LYS A 130 3.60 37.85 -10.22
C LYS A 130 4.88 37.58 -9.41
N ASN A 131 4.90 37.91 -8.12
CA ASN A 131 6.05 37.65 -7.25
C ASN A 131 6.27 36.16 -6.99
N HIS A 132 5.19 35.36 -7.05
CA HIS A 132 5.21 33.91 -6.85
C HIS A 132 5.41 33.12 -8.15
N LEU A 133 5.61 33.79 -9.28
CA LEU A 133 5.88 33.15 -10.56
C LEU A 133 7.13 32.23 -10.54
N PRO A 134 8.22 32.53 -9.80
CA PRO A 134 9.35 31.60 -9.63
C PRO A 134 9.00 30.31 -8.89
N ASP A 135 7.96 30.34 -8.05
CA ASP A 135 7.54 29.19 -7.22
C ASP A 135 6.70 28.19 -8.02
N VAL A 136 6.06 28.64 -9.10
CA VAL A 136 5.26 27.80 -9.98
C VAL A 136 6.12 26.99 -10.94
N SER A 137 5.78 25.72 -11.10
CA SER A 137 6.46 24.85 -12.04
C SER A 137 6.34 25.36 -13.48
N ARG A 138 7.48 25.58 -14.13
CA ARG A 138 7.53 25.97 -15.56
C ARG A 138 6.79 25.00 -16.49
N SER A 139 6.63 23.75 -16.07
CA SER A 139 5.92 22.71 -16.82
C SER A 139 4.43 22.99 -16.98
N TRP A 140 3.83 23.87 -16.18
CA TRP A 140 2.45 24.31 -16.37
C TRP A 140 2.27 25.24 -17.57
N PHE A 141 3.32 25.97 -17.95
CA PHE A 141 3.19 27.07 -18.91
C PHE A 141 3.41 26.59 -20.35
N LYS A 142 2.45 26.90 -21.23
CA LYS A 142 2.55 26.72 -22.68
C LYS A 142 1.95 27.92 -23.39
N LYS A 143 2.68 28.51 -24.34
CA LYS A 143 2.26 29.73 -25.05
C LYS A 143 0.92 29.53 -25.79
N ASP A 144 0.75 28.38 -26.43
CA ASP A 144 -0.48 27.99 -27.13
C ASP A 144 -1.39 27.13 -26.24
N GLY A 145 -1.31 27.33 -24.92
CA GLY A 145 -2.16 26.67 -23.94
C GLY A 145 -3.56 27.29 -23.90
N LEU A 146 -4.51 26.58 -23.31
CA LEU A 146 -5.87 27.10 -23.10
C LEU A 146 -5.87 28.04 -21.90
N ASN A 147 -6.64 29.13 -21.96
CA ASN A 147 -6.67 30.11 -20.89
C ASN A 147 -7.33 29.56 -19.61
N LEU A 148 -6.89 30.05 -18.44
CA LEU A 148 -7.38 29.58 -17.15
C LEU A 148 -8.86 29.87 -16.90
N ASP A 149 -9.37 31.00 -17.41
CA ASP A 149 -10.79 31.36 -17.30
C ASP A 149 -11.70 30.37 -18.02
N THR A 150 -11.32 30.00 -19.24
CA THR A 150 -12.02 29.05 -20.10
C THR A 150 -11.97 27.67 -19.47
N GLN A 151 -10.80 27.25 -18.98
CA GLN A 151 -10.63 25.99 -18.27
C GLN A 151 -11.45 25.92 -16.98
N ALA A 152 -11.49 26.98 -16.17
CA ALA A 152 -12.29 27.03 -14.94
C ALA A 152 -13.79 26.92 -15.23
N GLN A 153 -14.26 27.59 -16.28
CA GLN A 153 -15.65 27.51 -16.73
C GLN A 153 -16.00 26.09 -17.19
N GLU A 154 -15.21 25.50 -18.09
CA GLU A 154 -15.44 24.15 -18.60
C GLU A 154 -15.45 23.10 -17.48
N MET A 155 -14.53 23.21 -16.51
CA MET A 155 -14.50 22.30 -15.37
C MET A 155 -15.73 22.47 -14.47
N SER A 156 -16.19 23.70 -14.28
CA SER A 156 -17.38 23.97 -13.46
C SER A 156 -18.65 23.38 -14.08
N GLU A 157 -18.82 23.54 -15.39
CA GLU A 157 -19.99 23.03 -16.13
C GLU A 157 -20.07 21.50 -16.11
N ASN A 158 -18.93 20.82 -16.11
CA ASN A 158 -18.87 19.36 -16.26
C ASN A 158 -18.76 18.58 -14.95
N SER A 159 -18.43 19.23 -13.82
CA SER A 159 -18.09 18.52 -12.57
C SER A 159 -19.12 18.68 -11.45
N GLY A 160 -20.03 19.65 -11.54
CA GLY A 160 -20.95 19.99 -10.46
C GLY A 160 -20.29 20.74 -9.30
N PHE A 161 -19.00 21.07 -9.40
CA PHE A 161 -18.30 21.95 -8.46
C PHE A 161 -18.10 23.33 -9.10
N GLU A 162 -18.33 24.40 -8.33
CA GLU A 162 -17.89 25.72 -8.75
C GLU A 162 -16.36 25.81 -8.66
N ILE A 163 -15.68 25.83 -9.79
CA ILE A 163 -14.22 25.93 -9.91
C ILE A 163 -13.90 27.33 -10.43
N THR A 164 -13.20 28.10 -9.61
CA THR A 164 -12.78 29.45 -9.94
C THR A 164 -11.36 29.45 -10.52
N VAL A 165 -10.99 30.53 -11.22
CA VAL A 165 -9.61 30.72 -11.66
C VAL A 165 -8.65 30.75 -10.46
N GLN A 166 -9.09 31.27 -9.30
CA GLN A 166 -8.27 31.27 -8.09
C GLN A 166 -7.99 29.85 -7.58
N ASP A 167 -8.97 28.95 -7.65
CA ASP A 167 -8.76 27.54 -7.29
C ASP A 167 -7.67 26.90 -8.17
N LEU A 168 -7.63 27.24 -9.47
CA LEU A 168 -6.59 26.78 -10.39
C LEU A 168 -5.21 27.36 -10.05
N ILE A 169 -5.15 28.66 -9.72
CA ILE A 169 -3.91 29.34 -9.31
C ILE A 169 -3.35 28.71 -8.04
N ASP A 170 -4.20 28.52 -7.02
CA ASP A 170 -3.82 27.91 -5.75
C ASP A 170 -3.33 26.47 -5.96
N PHE A 171 -3.93 25.76 -6.92
CA PHE A 171 -3.52 24.40 -7.28
C PHE A 171 -2.12 24.37 -7.93
N VAL A 172 -1.86 25.20 -8.95
CA VAL A 172 -0.57 25.18 -9.66
C VAL A 172 0.60 25.68 -8.81
N MET A 173 0.31 26.49 -7.78
CA MET A 173 1.29 26.89 -6.77
C MET A 173 1.70 25.74 -5.85
N LYS A 174 0.79 24.80 -5.58
CA LYS A 174 1.03 23.67 -4.67
C LYS A 174 1.60 22.44 -5.38
N TRP A 175 1.18 22.17 -6.61
CA TRP A 175 1.48 20.92 -7.29
C TRP A 175 2.08 21.13 -8.68
N ARG A 176 3.03 20.25 -9.06
CA ARG A 176 3.48 20.13 -10.45
C ARG A 176 2.46 19.33 -11.26
N PRO A 177 2.46 19.44 -12.61
CA PRO A 177 1.57 18.65 -13.44
C PRO A 177 1.67 17.16 -13.10
N ARG A 178 0.51 16.51 -12.92
CA ARG A 178 0.39 15.06 -12.64
C ARG A 178 1.10 14.56 -11.37
N THR A 179 1.37 15.44 -10.41
CA THR A 179 2.01 15.06 -9.13
C THR A 179 1.08 15.07 -7.93
N TYR A 180 -0.11 15.66 -8.08
CA TYR A 180 -1.15 15.58 -7.05
C TYR A 180 -1.49 14.11 -6.78
N LYS A 181 -1.62 13.80 -5.50
CA LYS A 181 -2.10 12.51 -5.01
C LYS A 181 -3.18 12.77 -3.99
N ASN A 182 -4.29 12.07 -4.11
CA ASN A 182 -5.37 12.20 -3.14
C ASN A 182 -4.98 11.51 -1.81
N PRO A 183 -5.64 11.85 -0.69
CA PRO A 183 -5.35 11.25 0.61
C PRO A 183 -5.39 9.72 0.62
N ALA A 184 -6.37 9.11 -0.07
CA ALA A 184 -6.47 7.65 -0.16
C ALA A 184 -5.27 7.02 -0.90
N GLU A 185 -4.77 7.63 -1.98
CA GLU A 185 -3.54 7.19 -2.66
C GLU A 185 -2.29 7.27 -1.77
N LEU A 186 -2.23 8.28 -0.89
CA LEU A 186 -1.15 8.38 0.11
C LEU A 186 -1.26 7.26 1.13
N THR A 187 -2.48 6.93 1.57
CA THR A 187 -2.73 5.79 2.47
C THR A 187 -2.40 4.46 1.82
N VAL A 188 -2.77 4.24 0.54
CA VAL A 188 -2.38 3.06 -0.24
C VAL A 188 -0.87 2.88 -0.22
N LYS A 189 -0.09 3.93 -0.47
CA LYS A 189 1.37 3.87 -0.42
C LYS A 189 1.92 3.48 0.95
N ARG A 190 1.35 4.01 2.03
CA ARG A 190 1.72 3.62 3.39
C ARG A 190 1.46 2.14 3.65
N ILE A 191 0.33 1.62 3.17
CA ILE A 191 -0.01 0.20 3.28
C ILE A 191 0.98 -0.65 2.47
N GLU A 192 1.36 -0.22 1.26
CA GLU A 192 2.35 -0.91 0.42
C GLU A 192 3.72 -0.99 1.11
N GLU A 193 4.16 0.12 1.71
CA GLU A 193 5.40 0.20 2.48
C GLU A 193 5.36 -0.74 3.67
N ARG A 194 4.29 -0.68 4.47
CA ARG A 194 4.10 -1.57 5.62
C ARG A 194 4.07 -3.04 5.22
N PHE A 195 3.30 -3.37 4.19
CA PHE A 195 3.20 -4.74 3.69
C PHE A 195 4.58 -5.27 3.28
N LYS A 196 5.41 -4.43 2.64
CA LYS A 196 6.77 -4.80 2.25
C LYS A 196 7.69 -4.97 3.47
N GLU A 197 7.53 -4.18 4.53
CA GLU A 197 8.27 -4.39 5.78
C GLU A 197 7.94 -5.75 6.40
N VAL A 198 6.66 -6.09 6.45
CA VAL A 198 6.18 -7.34 7.06
C VAL A 198 6.54 -8.56 6.21
N THR A 199 6.37 -8.46 4.88
CA THR A 199 6.46 -9.61 3.99
C THR A 199 7.75 -9.73 3.20
N THR A 200 8.58 -8.67 3.20
CA THR A 200 9.81 -8.48 2.40
C THR A 200 9.61 -8.31 0.88
N PHE A 201 8.36 -8.33 0.38
CA PHE A 201 8.04 -8.11 -1.02
C PHE A 201 6.87 -7.13 -1.21
N ALA A 202 6.72 -6.58 -2.42
CA ALA A 202 5.66 -5.64 -2.73
C ALA A 202 4.31 -6.33 -2.90
N ILE A 203 3.26 -5.76 -2.31
CA ILE A 203 1.87 -6.17 -2.53
C ILE A 203 1.49 -5.99 -4.01
N LYS A 204 0.67 -6.91 -4.54
CA LYS A 204 0.15 -6.89 -5.92
C LYS A 204 -1.28 -7.40 -5.94
N ASP A 205 -2.05 -7.00 -6.95
CA ASP A 205 -3.48 -7.37 -7.08
C ASP A 205 -3.71 -8.88 -6.95
N TYR A 206 -2.94 -9.70 -7.66
CA TYR A 206 -3.12 -11.15 -7.61
C TYR A 206 -2.87 -11.70 -6.20
N TYR A 207 -1.89 -11.18 -5.45
CA TYR A 207 -1.64 -11.64 -4.08
C TYR A 207 -2.82 -11.33 -3.17
N VAL A 208 -3.39 -10.14 -3.29
CA VAL A 208 -4.55 -9.73 -2.50
C VAL A 208 -5.74 -10.60 -2.83
N GLN A 209 -6.03 -10.83 -4.11
CA GLN A 209 -7.10 -11.73 -4.52
C GLN A 209 -6.92 -13.15 -3.97
N HIS A 210 -5.70 -13.68 -3.98
CA HIS A 210 -5.39 -14.99 -3.42
C HIS A 210 -5.52 -15.03 -1.89
N LEU A 211 -5.03 -14.02 -1.18
CA LEU A 211 -5.18 -13.90 0.28
C LEU A 211 -6.64 -13.83 0.68
N LEU A 212 -7.44 -13.00 0.00
CA LEU A 212 -8.87 -12.87 0.24
C LEU A 212 -9.60 -14.19 -0.04
N LYS A 213 -9.34 -14.85 -1.18
CA LYS A 213 -9.94 -16.15 -1.53
C LYS A 213 -9.60 -17.27 -0.55
N MET A 214 -8.36 -17.32 -0.06
CA MET A 214 -7.90 -18.37 0.86
C MET A 214 -8.43 -18.18 2.29
N CYS A 215 -8.74 -16.94 2.69
CA CYS A 215 -9.25 -16.61 4.02
C CYS A 215 -10.78 -16.51 4.06
N HIS A 216 -11.43 -16.39 2.90
CA HIS A 216 -12.80 -16.84 2.73
C HIS A 216 -12.80 -18.37 2.67
N PHE A 217 -12.79 -19.02 3.84
CA PHE A 217 -13.50 -20.29 3.91
C PHE A 217 -14.95 -19.96 3.56
N GLU A 218 -15.35 -20.17 2.29
CA GLU A 218 -16.73 -20.53 2.05
C GLU A 218 -17.03 -21.62 3.08
N LYS A 219 -18.07 -21.43 3.90
CA LYS A 219 -18.72 -22.58 4.51
C LYS A 219 -19.12 -23.47 3.34
N SER A 220 -18.24 -24.41 2.97
CA SER A 220 -18.63 -25.51 2.11
C SER A 220 -19.82 -26.13 2.83
N GLY A 221 -20.97 -26.15 2.16
CA GLY A 221 -22.24 -26.62 2.69
C GLY A 221 -22.20 -28.12 2.97
N ILE A 222 -21.39 -28.53 3.94
CA ILE A 222 -21.35 -29.85 4.54
C ILE A 222 -21.55 -29.69 6.05
N ASP A 223 -22.53 -28.84 6.44
CA ASP A 223 -23.36 -29.06 7.62
C ASP A 223 -24.66 -29.75 7.17
N ILE A 224 -24.52 -30.83 6.39
CA ILE A 224 -25.59 -31.83 6.23
C ILE A 224 -25.00 -33.16 6.70
N LEU A 225 -24.90 -33.32 8.01
CA LEU A 225 -25.04 -34.63 8.62
C LEU A 225 -26.50 -34.77 9.05
N PRO A 226 -27.30 -35.62 8.38
CA PRO A 226 -28.43 -36.25 9.03
C PRO A 226 -27.93 -37.57 9.64
N PHE A 227 -28.05 -37.65 10.96
CA PHE A 227 -27.85 -38.80 11.86
C PHE A 227 -26.41 -39.14 12.27
#